data_AF-A0A9J6ZIT1-F1
#
_entry.id   AF-A0A9J6ZIT1-F1
#
_cell.length_a   1.000
_cell.length_b   1.000
_cell.length_c   1.000
_cell.angle_alpha   90.00
_cell.angle_beta   90.00
_cell.angle_gamma   90.00
#
_symmetry.space_group_name_H-M   'P 1'
#
loop_
_entity.id
_entity.type
_entity.pdbx_description
1 polymer ?
#
loop_
_entity_poly.entity_id
_entity_poly.type
_entity_poly.pdbx_seq_one_letter_code
_entity_poly.pdbx_strand_id
1 'polypeptide(L)'
;MKQSLTDHPTATIYQYKHVLKIRIRNEMLLSYILCVLLLLAFQMLYYDMYGLFAWLIGFAAVQVLHIIIILLTFIQVNEAADRKWKWTVIPPWIGFMPANDISFTVYRKVHNHLFWLGIIIIGILYPWLDPSIMISLITWHIWLLVPRLLLNGRLRKLSKKTKAGILRIQTKEVNYFQP
;
A
#
# COMPACT_ATOMS: atom_id res chain seq x y z
N MET A 1 -7.92 -25.28 32.39
CA MET A 1 -7.88 -26.51 31.57
C MET A 1 -7.32 -26.14 30.20
N LYS A 2 -6.05 -26.45 29.90
CA LYS A 2 -5.51 -26.34 28.53
C LYS A 2 -5.93 -27.60 27.79
N GLN A 3 -6.93 -27.52 26.91
CA GLN A 3 -7.27 -28.63 26.03
C GLN A 3 -6.08 -28.90 25.11
N SER A 4 -5.66 -30.18 25.06
CA SER A 4 -4.57 -30.63 24.21
C SER A 4 -5.05 -30.67 22.76
N LEU A 5 -4.26 -30.12 21.84
CA LEU A 5 -4.58 -30.06 20.40
C LEU A 5 -4.71 -31.44 19.73
N THR A 6 -4.48 -32.52 20.47
CA THR A 6 -4.64 -33.91 20.07
C THR A 6 -6.10 -34.38 19.98
N ASP A 7 -7.05 -33.65 20.58
CA ASP A 7 -8.45 -34.08 20.68
C ASP A 7 -9.28 -33.80 19.40
N HIS A 8 -8.66 -33.24 18.36
CA HIS A 8 -9.28 -32.98 17.06
C HIS A 8 -8.65 -33.87 15.98
N PRO A 9 -9.31 -34.97 15.55
CA PRO A 9 -8.78 -35.91 14.56
C PRO A 9 -8.58 -35.33 13.14
N THR A 10 -8.99 -34.07 12.92
CA THR A 10 -8.81 -33.32 11.66
C THR A 10 -8.02 -32.02 11.86
N ALA A 11 -7.20 -31.91 12.91
CA ALA A 11 -6.31 -30.77 13.10
C ALA A 11 -5.10 -30.86 12.16
N THR A 12 -5.20 -30.24 10.98
CA THR A 12 -4.04 -30.03 10.10
C THR A 12 -3.12 -28.97 10.71
N ILE A 13 -1.99 -29.40 11.27
CA ILE A 13 -0.96 -28.50 11.79
C ILE A 13 -0.19 -27.90 10.60
N TYR A 14 -0.47 -26.64 10.27
CA TYR A 14 0.31 -25.89 9.29
C TYR A 14 1.65 -25.45 9.90
N GLN A 15 2.76 -26.01 9.40
CA GLN A 15 4.11 -25.56 9.78
C GLN A 15 4.55 -24.39 8.91
N TYR A 16 4.29 -23.17 9.37
CA TYR A 16 4.78 -21.98 8.69
C TYR A 16 6.26 -21.73 8.99
N LYS A 17 7.08 -21.64 7.94
CA LYS A 17 8.47 -21.19 8.04
C LYS A 17 8.53 -19.67 7.83
N HIS A 18 9.19 -18.97 8.74
CA HIS A 18 9.53 -17.56 8.54
C HIS A 18 10.70 -17.47 7.57
N VAL A 19 10.48 -16.84 6.41
CA VAL A 19 11.46 -16.82 5.30
C VAL A 19 12.17 -15.48 5.20
N LEU A 20 11.47 -14.39 5.50
CA LEU A 20 12.02 -13.05 5.33
C LEU A 20 11.46 -12.07 6.36
N LYS A 21 12.37 -11.25 6.90
CA LYS A 21 12.06 -10.06 7.68
C LYS A 21 12.71 -8.84 7.05
N ILE A 22 11.89 -7.90 6.58
CA ILE A 22 12.35 -6.60 6.07
C ILE A 22 12.24 -5.60 7.20
N ARG A 23 13.37 -5.08 7.69
CA ARG A 23 13.38 -3.90 8.57
C ARG A 23 13.39 -2.62 7.71
N ILE A 24 12.56 -1.68 8.10
CA ILE A 24 12.56 -0.34 7.52
C ILE A 24 13.68 0.45 8.20
N ARG A 25 14.68 0.82 7.40
CA ARG A 25 15.82 1.63 7.82
C ARG A 25 15.41 3.10 7.95
N ASN A 26 15.86 3.79 8.99
CA ASN A 26 15.52 5.20 9.21
C ASN A 26 16.02 6.09 8.06
N GLU A 27 17.14 5.76 7.44
CA GLU A 27 17.70 6.51 6.32
C GLU A 27 16.79 6.45 5.09
N MET A 28 16.14 5.30 4.86
CA MET A 28 15.15 5.13 3.80
C MET A 28 13.86 5.91 4.10
N LEU A 29 13.47 5.98 5.37
CA LEU A 29 12.31 6.77 5.79
C LEU A 29 12.58 8.27 5.61
N LEU A 30 13.78 8.72 5.95
CA LEU A 30 14.21 10.11 5.83
C LEU A 30 14.25 10.53 4.36
N SER A 31 14.86 9.74 3.48
CA SER A 31 14.88 10.04 2.04
C SER A 31 13.47 10.04 1.43
N TYR A 32 12.58 9.17 1.90
CA TYR A 32 11.18 9.15 1.48
C TYR A 32 10.44 10.44 1.85
N ILE A 33 10.63 10.94 3.07
CA ILE A 33 10.02 12.20 3.54
C ILE A 33 10.66 13.42 2.86
N LEU A 34 11.99 13.44 2.69
CA LEU A 34 12.66 14.52 1.98
C LEU A 34 12.19 14.65 0.54
N CYS A 35 11.92 13.54 -0.14
CA CYS A 35 11.42 13.55 -1.51
C CYS A 35 10.10 14.34 -1.65
N VAL A 36 9.14 14.10 -0.75
CA VAL A 36 7.85 14.81 -0.80
C VAL A 36 7.98 16.28 -0.41
N LEU A 37 8.90 16.60 0.52
CA LEU A 37 9.18 17.99 0.89
C LEU A 37 9.85 18.77 -0.25
N LEU A 38 10.78 18.15 -0.98
CA LEU A 38 11.41 18.78 -2.15
C LEU A 38 10.40 19.02 -3.27
N LEU A 39 9.49 18.08 -3.51
CA LEU A 39 8.44 18.24 -4.51
C LEU A 39 7.43 19.34 -4.12
N LEU A 40 7.07 19.43 -2.83
CA LEU A 40 6.28 20.54 -2.32
C LEU A 40 6.99 21.89 -2.51
N ALA A 41 8.28 21.96 -2.17
CA ALA A 41 9.08 23.18 -2.35
C ALA A 41 9.13 23.60 -3.82
N PHE A 42 9.35 22.65 -4.75
CA PHE A 42 9.30 22.90 -6.18
C PHE A 42 7.95 23.46 -6.63
N GLN A 43 6.86 22.88 -6.14
CA GLN A 43 5.51 23.30 -6.49
C GLN A 43 5.19 24.72 -5.96
N MET A 44 5.64 25.05 -4.74
CA MET A 44 5.52 26.41 -4.19
C MET A 44 6.39 27.42 -4.93
N LEU A 45 7.60 27.05 -5.36
CA LEU A 45 8.49 27.96 -6.10
C LEU A 45 7.93 28.33 -7.48
N TYR A 46 7.24 27.41 -8.15
CA TYR A 46 6.70 27.64 -9.49
C TYR A 46 5.29 28.23 -9.50
N TYR A 47 4.42 27.78 -8.59
CA TYR A 47 3.00 28.15 -8.53
C TYR A 47 2.62 29.01 -7.31
N ASP A 48 3.59 29.42 -6.50
CA ASP A 48 3.39 30.23 -5.28
C ASP A 48 2.36 29.58 -4.32
N MET A 49 1.54 30.40 -3.65
CA MET A 49 0.47 29.96 -2.75
C MET A 49 -0.57 29.06 -3.44
N TYR A 50 -0.82 29.26 -4.73
CA TYR A 50 -1.72 28.38 -5.48
C TYR A 50 -1.17 26.95 -5.55
N GLY A 51 0.15 26.80 -5.64
CA GLY A 51 0.83 25.50 -5.55
C GLY A 51 0.58 24.78 -4.23
N LEU A 52 0.54 25.50 -3.11
CA LEU A 52 0.24 24.93 -1.79
C LEU A 52 -1.20 24.41 -1.71
N PHE A 53 -2.18 25.18 -2.21
CA PHE A 53 -3.57 24.74 -2.23
C PHE A 53 -3.77 23.54 -3.17
N ALA A 54 -3.18 23.59 -4.37
CA ALA A 54 -3.18 22.47 -5.30
C ALA A 54 -2.56 21.21 -4.66
N TRP A 55 -1.50 21.39 -3.86
CA TRP A 55 -0.84 20.30 -3.13
C TRP A 55 -1.73 19.62 -2.09
N LEU A 56 -2.45 20.41 -1.30
CA LEU A 56 -3.37 19.91 -0.28
C LEU A 56 -4.61 19.24 -0.90
N ILE A 57 -5.17 19.86 -1.95
CA ILE A 57 -6.30 19.31 -2.70
C ILE A 57 -5.89 17.98 -3.36
N GLY A 58 -4.72 17.93 -3.98
CA GLY A 58 -4.20 16.72 -4.60
C GLY A 58 -4.00 15.59 -3.59
N PHE A 59 -3.51 15.89 -2.38
CA PHE A 59 -3.40 14.89 -1.31
C PHE A 59 -4.77 14.31 -0.95
N ALA A 60 -5.74 15.17 -0.64
CA ALA A 60 -7.08 14.76 -0.25
C ALA A 60 -7.77 13.96 -1.36
N ALA A 61 -7.68 14.43 -2.60
CA ALA A 61 -8.26 13.77 -3.77
C ALA A 61 -7.66 12.38 -4.00
N VAL A 62 -6.33 12.22 -3.89
CA VAL A 62 -5.69 10.89 -4.02
C VAL A 62 -6.12 9.95 -2.90
N GLN A 63 -6.25 10.43 -1.66
CA GLN A 63 -6.77 9.59 -0.57
C GLN A 63 -8.18 9.10 -0.90
N VAL A 64 -9.10 10.00 -1.27
CA VAL A 64 -10.48 9.63 -1.64
C VAL A 64 -10.48 8.63 -2.81
N LEU A 65 -9.69 8.88 -3.84
CA LEU A 65 -9.54 7.99 -4.98
C LEU A 65 -9.07 6.60 -4.56
N HIS A 66 -8.05 6.51 -3.69
CA HIS A 66 -7.57 5.22 -3.20
C HIS A 66 -8.64 4.48 -2.41
N ILE A 67 -9.43 5.19 -1.59
CA ILE A 67 -10.55 4.62 -0.84
C ILE A 67 -11.58 4.02 -1.78
N ILE A 68 -12.01 4.78 -2.78
CA ILE A 68 -13.01 4.35 -3.75
C ILE A 68 -12.54 3.09 -4.49
N ILE A 69 -11.30 3.08 -4.99
CA ILE A 69 -10.76 1.91 -5.70
C ILE A 69 -10.71 0.68 -4.79
N ILE A 70 -10.29 0.85 -3.54
CA ILE A 70 -10.20 -0.23 -2.57
C ILE A 70 -11.60 -0.79 -2.25
N LEU A 71 -12.58 0.08 -2.01
CA LEU A 71 -13.97 -0.33 -1.77
C LEU A 71 -14.55 -1.09 -2.98
N LEU A 72 -14.37 -0.57 -4.19
CA LEU A 72 -14.81 -1.23 -5.42
C LEU A 72 -14.15 -2.60 -5.61
N THR A 73 -12.85 -2.69 -5.32
CA THR A 73 -12.10 -3.95 -5.43
C THR A 73 -12.58 -4.99 -4.40
N PHE A 74 -13.01 -4.56 -3.20
CA PHE A 74 -13.50 -5.48 -2.18
C PHE A 74 -14.93 -5.96 -2.41
N ILE A 75 -15.81 -5.13 -2.97
CA ILE A 75 -17.15 -5.56 -3.38
C ILE A 75 -17.06 -6.76 -4.33
N GLN A 76 -15.99 -6.85 -5.13
CA GLN A 76 -15.79 -7.92 -6.10
C GLN A 76 -15.20 -9.22 -5.49
N VAL A 77 -14.67 -9.21 -4.26
CA VAL A 77 -13.96 -10.36 -3.67
C VAL A 77 -14.59 -10.75 -2.33
N ASN A 78 -15.47 -11.76 -2.34
CA ASN A 78 -16.14 -12.29 -1.14
C ASN A 78 -15.16 -12.73 -0.02
N GLU A 79 -13.94 -13.18 -0.35
CA GLU A 79 -12.91 -13.55 0.64
C GLU A 79 -12.26 -12.34 1.35
N ALA A 80 -12.42 -11.12 0.81
CA ALA A 80 -11.78 -9.93 1.37
C ALA A 80 -12.58 -9.31 2.53
N ALA A 81 -13.88 -9.61 2.64
CA ALA A 81 -14.74 -9.13 3.71
C ALA A 81 -14.30 -9.61 5.10
N ASP A 82 -13.68 -10.80 5.20
CA ASP A 82 -13.12 -11.33 6.46
C ASP A 82 -11.82 -10.65 6.91
N ARG A 83 -11.15 -9.91 6.01
CA ARG A 83 -9.87 -9.28 6.28
C ARG A 83 -10.09 -7.82 6.64
N LYS A 84 -10.11 -7.50 7.94
CA LYS A 84 -10.26 -6.12 8.45
C LYS A 84 -9.17 -5.21 7.88
N TRP A 85 -9.49 -4.34 6.93
CA TRP A 85 -8.60 -3.26 6.49
C TRP A 85 -8.75 -2.07 7.44
N LYS A 86 -7.63 -1.49 7.86
CA LYS A 86 -7.59 -0.33 8.75
C LYS A 86 -6.88 0.82 8.07
N TRP A 87 -7.39 2.02 8.30
CA TRP A 87 -6.68 3.23 7.96
C TRP A 87 -5.47 3.39 8.88
N THR A 88 -4.28 3.53 8.30
CA THR A 88 -3.04 3.68 9.06
C THR A 88 -2.30 4.91 8.56
N VAL A 89 -1.82 5.74 9.48
CA VAL A 89 -1.05 6.96 9.17
C VAL A 89 0.37 6.80 9.71
N ILE A 90 1.00 5.67 9.40
CA ILE A 90 2.35 5.37 9.88
C ILE A 90 3.28 5.35 8.68
N PRO A 91 4.20 6.32 8.52
CA PRO A 91 5.13 6.32 7.41
C PRO A 91 6.06 5.08 7.49
N PRO A 92 6.38 4.42 6.37
CA PRO A 92 6.08 4.77 4.97
C PRO A 92 4.70 4.26 4.47
N TRP A 93 3.88 3.68 5.34
CA TRP A 93 2.60 3.03 5.02
C TRP A 93 1.40 3.95 5.35
N ILE A 94 1.34 5.10 4.68
CA ILE A 94 0.18 5.99 4.80
C ILE A 94 -0.97 5.43 3.95
N GLY A 95 -2.18 5.36 4.53
CA GLY A 95 -3.44 4.97 3.87
C GLY A 95 -4.02 3.63 4.35
N PHE A 96 -4.89 3.03 3.53
CA PHE A 96 -5.53 1.75 3.84
C PHE A 96 -4.53 0.58 3.80
N MET A 97 -4.50 -0.21 4.88
CA MET A 97 -3.65 -1.39 5.02
C MET A 97 -4.42 -2.53 5.70
N PRO A 98 -4.16 -3.80 5.35
CA PRO A 98 -4.81 -4.91 6.04
C PRO A 98 -4.28 -5.05 7.46
N ALA A 99 -5.17 -5.27 8.43
CA ALA A 99 -4.83 -5.43 9.84
C ALA A 99 -4.40 -6.85 10.21
N ASN A 100 -4.73 -7.83 9.36
CA ASN A 100 -4.46 -9.25 9.58
C ASN A 100 -3.47 -9.79 8.54
N ASP A 101 -3.01 -11.00 8.78
CA ASP A 101 -2.13 -11.74 7.87
C ASP A 101 -2.84 -11.98 6.52
N ILE A 102 -2.20 -11.58 5.42
CA ILE A 102 -2.79 -11.66 4.08
C ILE A 102 -1.96 -12.55 3.16
N SER A 103 -2.62 -13.24 2.23
CA SER A 103 -1.91 -13.88 1.12
C SER A 103 -1.23 -12.82 0.24
N PHE A 104 0.04 -13.09 -0.11
CA PHE A 104 0.84 -12.18 -0.94
C PHE A 104 0.21 -11.91 -2.32
N THR A 105 -0.47 -12.92 -2.89
CA THR A 105 -1.17 -12.80 -4.18
C THR A 105 -2.30 -11.76 -4.14
N VAL A 106 -3.08 -11.72 -3.06
CA VAL A 106 -4.15 -10.74 -2.89
C VAL A 106 -3.56 -9.35 -2.71
N TYR A 107 -2.55 -9.21 -1.84
CA TYR A 107 -1.83 -7.94 -1.65
C TYR A 107 -1.35 -7.37 -2.99
N ARG A 108 -0.66 -8.19 -3.79
CA ARG A 108 -0.13 -7.78 -5.09
C ARG A 108 -1.21 -7.37 -6.07
N LYS A 109 -2.30 -8.14 -6.19
CA LYS A 109 -3.41 -7.81 -7.10
C LYS A 109 -4.03 -6.48 -6.72
N VAL A 110 -4.40 -6.28 -5.45
CA VAL A 110 -5.04 -5.04 -4.98
C VAL A 110 -4.16 -3.82 -5.25
N HIS A 111 -2.87 -3.88 -4.90
CA HIS A 111 -1.96 -2.75 -5.09
C HIS A 111 -1.66 -2.46 -6.56
N ASN A 112 -1.61 -3.48 -7.41
CA ASN A 112 -1.48 -3.28 -8.84
C ASN A 112 -2.73 -2.63 -9.45
N HIS A 113 -3.93 -3.04 -9.04
CA HIS A 113 -5.18 -2.40 -9.50
C HIS A 113 -5.25 -0.96 -9.00
N LEU A 114 -4.89 -0.72 -7.74
CA LEU A 114 -4.83 0.62 -7.16
C LEU A 114 -3.91 1.57 -7.94
N PHE A 115 -2.76 1.08 -8.38
CA PHE A 115 -1.81 1.82 -9.20
C PHE A 115 -2.36 2.09 -10.61
N TRP A 116 -2.80 1.05 -11.31
CA TRP A 116 -3.26 1.19 -12.70
C TRP A 116 -4.55 2.01 -12.81
N LEU A 117 -5.56 1.71 -12.00
CA LEU A 117 -6.82 2.45 -12.00
C LEU A 117 -6.61 3.90 -11.58
N GLY A 118 -5.73 4.16 -10.62
CA GLY A 118 -5.46 5.54 -10.23
C GLY A 118 -4.79 6.36 -11.32
N ILE A 119 -3.81 5.79 -12.03
CA ILE A 119 -3.21 6.46 -13.21
C ILE A 119 -4.25 6.71 -14.29
N ILE A 120 -5.11 5.73 -14.59
CA ILE A 120 -6.16 5.88 -15.60
C ILE A 120 -7.13 7.00 -15.23
N ILE A 121 -7.60 7.03 -13.98
CA ILE A 121 -8.52 8.07 -13.50
C ILE A 121 -7.87 9.46 -13.56
N ILE A 122 -6.61 9.59 -13.12
CA ILE A 122 -5.87 10.85 -13.19
C ILE A 122 -5.68 11.29 -14.66
N GLY A 123 -5.37 10.34 -15.55
CA GLY A 123 -5.23 10.61 -16.99
C GLY A 123 -6.55 11.04 -17.64
N ILE A 124 -7.67 10.46 -17.24
CA ILE A 124 -8.99 10.91 -17.69
C ILE A 124 -9.26 12.33 -17.21
N LEU A 125 -8.90 12.69 -15.98
CA LEU A 125 -9.11 14.05 -15.45
C LEU A 125 -8.21 15.12 -16.09
N TYR A 126 -7.25 14.74 -16.95
CA TYR A 126 -6.29 15.65 -17.57
C TYR A 126 -6.87 16.91 -18.24
N PRO A 127 -7.90 16.84 -19.09
CA PRO A 127 -8.38 18.02 -19.82
C PRO A 127 -9.24 18.96 -18.95
N TRP A 128 -9.63 18.55 -17.74
CA TRP A 128 -10.49 19.34 -16.84
C TRP A 128 -9.76 20.00 -15.67
N LEU A 129 -8.52 19.62 -15.41
CA LEU A 129 -7.78 20.07 -14.23
C LEU A 129 -6.64 21.01 -14.59
N ASP A 130 -6.39 21.97 -13.71
CA ASP A 130 -5.24 22.85 -13.82
C ASP A 130 -3.92 22.08 -13.74
N PRO A 131 -2.85 22.53 -14.43
CA PRO A 131 -1.55 21.86 -14.44
C PRO A 131 -0.97 21.67 -13.02
N SER A 132 -1.17 22.62 -12.11
CA SER A 132 -0.69 22.51 -10.73
C SER A 132 -1.37 21.35 -9.99
N ILE A 133 -2.70 21.24 -10.12
CA ILE A 133 -3.48 20.17 -9.49
C ILE A 133 -3.08 18.81 -10.09
N MET A 134 -2.89 18.75 -11.41
CA MET A 134 -2.44 17.54 -12.10
C MET A 134 -1.08 17.04 -11.58
N ILE A 135 -0.10 17.93 -11.47
CA ILE A 135 1.23 17.59 -10.93
C ILE A 135 1.13 17.10 -9.49
N SER A 136 0.28 17.72 -8.68
CA SER A 136 0.08 17.30 -7.30
C SER A 136 -0.56 15.90 -7.23
N LEU A 137 -1.61 15.64 -8.01
CA LEU A 137 -2.27 14.33 -8.06
C LEU A 137 -1.29 13.22 -8.44
N ILE A 138 -0.50 13.41 -9.50
CA ILE A 138 0.48 12.42 -9.97
C ILE A 138 1.54 12.20 -8.90
N THR A 139 2.09 13.28 -8.35
CA THR A 139 3.11 13.24 -7.29
C THR A 139 2.63 12.44 -6.09
N TRP A 140 1.46 12.78 -5.53
CA TRP A 140 0.91 12.08 -4.37
C TRP A 140 0.57 10.63 -4.67
N HIS A 141 -0.02 10.36 -5.85
CA HIS A 141 -0.38 9.01 -6.26
C HIS A 141 0.85 8.10 -6.33
N ILE A 142 1.93 8.57 -6.97
CA ILE A 142 3.17 7.82 -7.08
C ILE A 142 3.83 7.69 -5.70
N TRP A 143 3.98 8.78 -4.95
CA TRP A 143 4.70 8.80 -3.69
C TRP A 143 4.08 7.85 -2.63
N LEU A 144 2.75 7.78 -2.55
CA LEU A 144 2.06 6.85 -1.63
C LEU A 144 2.21 5.37 -2.05
N LEU A 145 2.34 5.09 -3.35
CA LEU A 145 2.41 3.72 -3.87
C LEU A 145 3.83 3.18 -4.00
N VAL A 146 4.85 4.03 -4.14
CA VAL A 146 6.26 3.62 -4.22
C VAL A 146 6.69 2.62 -3.13
N PRO A 147 6.49 2.85 -1.81
CA PRO A 147 6.94 1.90 -0.80
C PRO A 147 6.24 0.53 -0.94
N ARG A 148 4.97 0.53 -1.36
CA ARG A 148 4.15 -0.66 -1.56
C ARG A 148 4.59 -1.47 -2.79
N LEU A 149 4.96 -0.77 -3.88
CA LEU A 149 5.47 -1.37 -5.10
C LEU A 149 6.90 -1.92 -4.93
N LEU A 150 7.77 -1.22 -4.20
CA LEU A 150 9.11 -1.71 -3.86
C LEU A 150 9.02 -3.00 -3.03
N LEU A 151 8.10 -3.06 -2.08
CA LEU A 151 7.83 -4.27 -1.29
C LEU A 151 7.37 -5.43 -2.18
N ASN A 152 6.44 -5.17 -3.10
CA ASN A 152 5.98 -6.14 -4.09
C ASN A 152 7.14 -6.65 -4.97
N GLY A 153 8.04 -5.77 -5.41
CA GLY A 153 9.22 -6.12 -6.20
C GLY A 153 10.21 -7.02 -5.45
N ARG A 154 10.50 -6.70 -4.19
CA ARG A 154 11.37 -7.53 -3.32
C ARG A 154 10.76 -8.91 -3.09
N LEU A 155 9.48 -8.95 -2.76
CA LEU A 155 8.77 -10.20 -2.51
C LEU A 155 8.53 -11.02 -3.79
N ARG A 156 8.42 -10.40 -4.98
CA ARG A 156 8.29 -11.12 -6.26
C ARG A 156 9.50 -12.02 -6.54
N LYS A 157 10.71 -11.58 -6.20
CA LYS A 157 11.93 -12.40 -6.35
C LYS A 157 11.86 -13.68 -5.51
N LEU A 158 11.21 -13.61 -4.35
CA LEU A 158 11.06 -14.74 -3.42
C LEU A 158 9.84 -15.61 -3.76
N SER A 159 8.72 -14.99 -4.13
CA SER A 159 7.48 -15.67 -4.49
C SER A 159 7.57 -16.47 -5.79
N LYS A 160 8.55 -16.19 -6.68
CA LYS A 160 8.84 -17.10 -7.80
C LYS A 160 9.12 -18.54 -7.34
N LYS A 161 9.59 -18.73 -6.11
CA LYS A 161 9.83 -20.06 -5.52
C LYS A 161 8.58 -20.63 -4.82
N THR A 162 7.63 -19.79 -4.40
CA THR A 162 6.45 -20.25 -3.65
C THR A 162 5.20 -19.43 -3.94
N LYS A 163 4.15 -20.11 -4.40
CA LYS A 163 2.88 -19.52 -4.87
C LYS A 163 1.93 -19.05 -3.74
N ALA A 164 2.16 -19.44 -2.49
CA ALA A 164 1.17 -19.31 -1.40
C ALA A 164 1.77 -18.80 -0.07
N GLY A 165 2.57 -17.73 -0.09
CA GLY A 165 3.07 -17.14 1.15
C GLY A 165 2.09 -16.17 1.83
N ILE A 166 2.16 -16.13 3.16
CA ILE A 166 1.41 -15.22 4.02
C ILE A 166 2.30 -14.04 4.39
N LEU A 167 1.79 -12.83 4.21
CA LEU A 167 2.45 -11.57 4.51
C LEU A 167 1.84 -10.99 5.79
N ARG A 168 2.70 -10.71 6.76
CA ARG A 168 2.37 -9.97 7.97
C ARG A 168 3.11 -8.64 7.96
N ILE A 169 2.36 -7.56 7.81
CA ILE A 169 2.91 -6.20 7.79
C ILE A 169 2.72 -5.61 9.18
N GLN A 170 3.84 -5.32 9.85
CA GLN A 170 3.87 -4.55 11.10
C GLN A 170 4.49 -3.17 10.82
N THR A 171 4.32 -2.26 11.77
CA THR A 171 4.70 -0.86 11.67
C THR A 171 6.13 -0.61 11.19
N LYS A 172 7.11 -1.37 11.71
CA LYS A 172 8.54 -1.23 11.39
C LYS A 172 9.14 -2.44 10.68
N GLU A 173 8.34 -3.51 10.52
CA GLU A 173 8.82 -4.81 10.10
C GLU A 173 7.80 -5.49 9.19
N VAL A 174 8.26 -6.07 8.09
CA VAL A 174 7.42 -6.90 7.23
C VAL A 174 7.95 -8.32 7.25
N ASN A 175 7.10 -9.25 7.69
CA ASN A 175 7.41 -10.66 7.81
C ASN A 175 6.68 -11.45 6.71
N TYR A 176 7.41 -12.35 6.06
CA TYR A 176 6.86 -13.26 5.05
C TYR A 176 7.00 -14.70 5.53
N PHE A 177 5.87 -15.39 5.62
CA PHE A 177 5.76 -16.78 6.02
C PHE A 177 5.44 -17.65 4.81
N GLN A 178 6.03 -18.84 4.79
CA GLN A 178 5.79 -19.85 3.77
C GLN A 178 5.16 -21.09 4.43
N PRO A 179 4.05 -21.65 3.87
CA PRO A 179 3.52 -22.94 4.28
C PRO A 179 4.41 -24.11 3.86
#